data_AF-A0A6N6SJB6-F1
#
_entry.id   AF-A0A6N6SJB6-F1
#
_cell.length_a   1.000
_cell.length_b   1.000
_cell.length_c   1.000
_cell.angle_alpha   90.00
_cell.angle_beta   90.00
_cell.angle_gamma   90.00
#
_symmetry.space_group_name_H-M   'P 1'
#
loop_
_entity.id
_entity.type
_entity.pdbx_description
1 polymer ?
#
loop_
_entity_poly.entity_id
_entity_poly.type
_entity_poly.pdbx_seq_one_letter_code
_entity_poly.pdbx_strand_id
1 'polypeptide(L)'
;MRKVYFLFAIAMFFGTSFAQLGYLGSSKSELLSSEEGSLFQNETTETGIEYLSIVNDEFGATLLFFDYDDICRALLVYPKNDDLRDELVDFLNQNAEKEAGQEWTTEDDAGNPVRIALLTDTDGTDYFQITYDE
;
A
#
# COMPACT_ATOMS: atom_id res chain seq x y z
N MET A 1 1.02 38.30 10.65
CA MET A 1 1.81 37.20 11.23
C MET A 1 1.62 35.98 10.34
N ARG A 2 2.72 35.53 9.71
CA ARG A 2 2.75 34.53 8.63
C ARG A 2 2.78 33.14 9.28
N LYS A 3 1.73 32.33 9.11
CA LYS A 3 1.66 30.93 9.54
C LYS A 3 1.25 30.07 8.36
N VAL A 4 2.21 29.79 7.49
CA VAL A 4 2.12 28.75 6.45
C VAL A 4 3.57 28.31 6.28
N TYR A 5 3.98 27.14 6.79
CA TYR A 5 5.16 26.35 6.35
C TYR A 5 5.30 25.04 7.16
N PHE A 6 4.22 24.27 7.36
CA PHE A 6 4.32 22.92 7.97
C PHE A 6 3.34 21.90 7.37
N LEU A 7 2.89 22.15 6.15
CA LEU A 7 1.94 21.29 5.43
C LEU A 7 2.52 20.76 4.11
N PHE A 8 3.85 20.83 3.94
CA PHE A 8 4.52 20.42 2.71
C PHE A 8 5.46 19.22 2.88
N ALA A 9 5.83 18.85 4.11
CA ALA A 9 6.72 17.70 4.31
C ALA A 9 5.96 16.38 4.23
N ILE A 10 4.72 16.32 4.72
CA ILE A 10 3.90 15.11 4.73
C ILE A 10 3.39 14.78 3.32
N ALA A 11 2.90 15.78 2.57
CA ALA A 11 2.46 15.59 1.18
C ALA A 11 3.59 15.18 0.21
N MET A 12 4.85 15.45 0.54
CA MET A 12 6.01 15.02 -0.26
C MET A 12 6.46 13.57 0.05
N PHE A 13 5.96 12.93 1.10
CA PHE A 13 6.21 11.50 1.35
C PHE A 13 5.11 10.60 0.75
N PHE A 14 3.84 11.00 0.77
CA PHE A 14 2.76 10.11 0.28
C PHE A 14 2.63 10.06 -1.24
N GLY A 15 2.84 11.18 -1.94
CA GLY A 15 2.67 11.24 -3.41
C GLY A 15 3.77 10.52 -4.20
N THR A 16 4.95 10.30 -3.61
CA THR A 16 6.02 9.54 -4.26
C THR A 16 6.19 8.14 -3.68
N SER A 17 5.86 7.85 -2.41
CA SER A 17 6.22 6.55 -1.82
C SER A 17 5.34 5.38 -2.25
N PHE A 18 4.08 5.60 -2.64
CA PHE A 18 3.26 4.50 -3.17
C PHE A 18 3.70 4.07 -4.58
N ALA A 19 4.11 5.03 -5.41
CA ALA A 19 4.60 4.80 -6.77
C ALA A 19 6.12 4.47 -6.82
N GLN A 20 6.96 5.06 -5.95
CA GLN A 20 8.41 4.82 -5.89
C GLN A 20 8.79 3.49 -5.24
N LEU A 21 7.89 2.84 -4.49
CA LEU A 21 8.18 1.48 -4.06
C LEU A 21 8.31 0.54 -5.26
N GLY A 22 7.75 0.86 -6.44
CA GLY A 22 7.95 0.07 -7.66
C GLY A 22 7.53 -1.40 -7.56
N TYR A 23 6.91 -1.79 -6.44
CA TYR A 23 6.66 -3.20 -6.13
C TYR A 23 5.29 -3.67 -6.62
N LEU A 24 4.33 -2.76 -6.70
CA LEU A 24 3.02 -3.02 -7.31
C LEU A 24 3.17 -3.14 -8.83
N GLY A 25 2.64 -4.21 -9.41
CA GLY A 25 2.79 -4.53 -10.84
C GLY A 25 4.10 -5.21 -11.23
N SER A 26 5.07 -5.32 -10.31
CA SER A 26 6.27 -6.12 -10.48
C SER A 26 5.99 -7.61 -10.21
N SER A 27 6.73 -8.49 -10.89
CA SER A 27 6.70 -9.92 -10.61
C SER A 27 7.43 -10.26 -9.31
N LYS A 28 7.04 -11.36 -8.64
CA LYS A 28 7.75 -11.89 -7.46
C LYS A 28 9.25 -12.05 -7.71
N SER A 29 9.62 -12.50 -8.91
CA SER A 29 11.02 -12.65 -9.33
C SER A 29 11.77 -11.32 -9.44
N GLU A 30 11.13 -10.27 -9.94
CA GLU A 30 11.74 -8.94 -10.05
C GLU A 30 12.02 -8.36 -8.66
N LEU A 31 11.04 -8.47 -7.76
CA LEU A 31 11.18 -8.03 -6.36
C LEU A 31 12.36 -8.70 -5.67
N LEU A 32 12.42 -10.04 -5.73
CA LEU A 32 13.47 -10.83 -5.10
C LEU A 32 14.85 -10.65 -5.76
N SER A 33 14.90 -10.22 -7.02
CA SER A 33 16.15 -9.97 -7.74
C SER A 33 16.69 -8.54 -7.62
N SER A 34 15.88 -7.63 -7.06
CA SER A 34 16.26 -6.23 -6.83
C SER A 34 17.35 -6.10 -5.74
N GLU A 35 18.01 -4.94 -5.65
CA GLU A 35 18.98 -4.68 -4.57
C GLU A 35 18.35 -4.79 -3.17
N GLU A 36 17.03 -4.62 -3.09
CA GLU A 36 16.22 -4.71 -1.86
C GLU A 36 15.57 -6.08 -1.68
N GLY A 37 15.80 -7.02 -2.60
CA GLY A 37 15.19 -8.35 -2.59
C GLY A 37 15.43 -9.14 -1.30
N SER A 38 16.54 -8.86 -0.60
CA SER A 38 16.84 -9.47 0.71
C SER A 38 15.98 -8.98 1.87
N LEU A 39 15.25 -7.87 1.70
CA LEU A 39 14.33 -7.32 2.71
C LEU A 39 12.98 -8.06 2.70
N PHE A 40 12.65 -8.70 1.57
CA PHE A 40 11.43 -9.48 1.45
C PHE A 40 11.55 -10.84 2.12
N GLN A 41 10.51 -11.22 2.84
CA GLN A 41 10.35 -12.55 3.41
C GLN A 41 9.27 -13.30 2.61
N ASN A 42 9.54 -14.55 2.23
CA ASN A 42 8.55 -15.40 1.60
C ASN A 42 7.82 -16.19 2.69
N GLU A 43 6.51 -15.99 2.77
CA GLU A 43 5.65 -16.54 3.81
C GLU A 43 4.45 -17.27 3.20
N THR A 44 3.68 -17.97 4.04
CA THR A 44 2.51 -18.73 3.61
C THR A 44 1.40 -18.56 4.64
N THR A 45 0.20 -18.24 4.19
CA THR A 45 -0.99 -18.15 5.05
C THR A 45 -1.35 -19.54 5.61
N GLU A 46 -2.21 -19.59 6.63
CA GLU A 46 -2.74 -20.87 7.15
C GLU A 46 -3.50 -21.68 6.09
N THR A 47 -4.05 -21.00 5.08
CA THR A 47 -4.77 -21.62 3.96
C THR A 47 -3.85 -22.08 2.82
N GLY A 48 -2.53 -21.89 2.95
CA GLY A 48 -1.53 -22.33 1.97
C GLY A 48 -1.25 -21.33 0.85
N ILE A 49 -1.67 -20.07 0.99
CA ILE A 49 -1.43 -19.01 -0.01
C ILE A 49 -0.05 -18.41 0.26
N GLU A 50 0.86 -18.46 -0.71
CA GLU A 50 2.16 -17.79 -0.60
C GLU A 50 2.04 -16.27 -0.78
N TYR A 51 2.85 -15.51 -0.06
CA TYR A 51 2.98 -14.07 -0.22
C TYR A 51 4.40 -13.60 0.11
N LEU A 52 4.78 -12.43 -0.41
CA LEU A 52 5.96 -11.73 0.07
C LEU A 52 5.58 -10.70 1.11
N SER A 53 6.36 -10.60 2.18
CA SER A 53 6.20 -9.57 3.22
C SER A 53 7.44 -8.70 3.32
N ILE A 54 7.26 -7.43 3.69
CA ILE A 54 8.34 -6.53 4.07
C ILE A 54 7.84 -5.61 5.18
N VAL A 55 8.67 -5.39 6.20
CA VAL A 55 8.45 -4.37 7.21
C VAL A 55 9.23 -3.13 6.78
N ASN A 56 8.52 -2.07 6.44
CA ASN A 56 9.13 -0.79 6.08
C ASN A 56 9.04 0.15 7.28
N ASP A 57 10.11 0.21 8.08
CA ASP A 57 10.16 1.08 9.26
C ASP A 57 10.16 2.57 8.93
N GLU A 58 10.59 2.96 7.72
CA GLU A 58 10.57 4.36 7.27
C GLU A 58 9.15 4.80 6.92
N PHE A 59 8.39 3.91 6.26
CA PHE A 59 6.97 4.13 5.96
C PHE A 59 6.07 3.84 7.17
N GLY A 60 6.57 3.10 8.17
CA GLY A 60 5.81 2.74 9.35
C GLY A 60 4.70 1.74 9.06
N ALA A 61 4.88 0.82 8.11
CA ALA A 61 3.88 -0.19 7.79
C ALA A 61 4.50 -1.54 7.42
N THR A 62 3.71 -2.59 7.54
CA THR A 62 4.00 -3.91 6.96
C THR A 62 3.25 -4.02 5.63
N LEU A 63 3.96 -4.44 4.59
CA LEU A 63 3.42 -4.60 3.24
C LEU A 63 3.39 -6.08 2.89
N LEU A 64 2.23 -6.60 2.49
CA LEU A 64 2.06 -7.98 2.03
C LEU A 64 1.67 -7.97 0.54
N PHE A 65 2.46 -8.67 -0.27
CA PHE A 65 2.28 -8.77 -1.71
C PHE A 65 1.79 -10.18 -2.05
N PHE A 66 0.59 -10.25 -2.61
CA PHE A 66 -0.01 -11.50 -3.07
C PHE A 66 0.14 -11.62 -4.58
N ASP A 67 0.54 -12.82 -5.00
CA ASP A 67 0.71 -13.18 -6.40
C ASP A 67 -0.62 -13.71 -6.97
N TYR A 68 -1.07 -13.10 -8.07
CA TYR A 68 -2.09 -13.67 -8.93
C TYR A 68 -1.54 -13.61 -10.36
N ASP A 69 -1.22 -14.78 -10.91
CA ASP A 69 -0.66 -14.96 -12.27
C ASP A 69 0.73 -14.31 -12.50
N ASP A 70 1.68 -14.53 -11.59
CA ASP A 70 3.09 -14.07 -11.60
C ASP A 70 3.28 -12.54 -11.43
N ILE A 71 2.21 -11.80 -11.10
CA ILE A 71 2.22 -10.35 -10.87
C ILE A 71 1.66 -10.05 -9.49
N CYS A 72 2.33 -9.17 -8.73
CA CYS A 72 1.82 -8.68 -7.45
C CYS A 72 0.64 -7.71 -7.68
N ARG A 73 -0.57 -8.26 -7.79
CA ARG A 73 -1.81 -7.52 -8.08
C ARG A 73 -2.55 -7.03 -6.84
N ALA A 74 -2.29 -7.65 -5.70
CA ALA A 74 -2.88 -7.25 -4.42
C ALA A 74 -1.77 -6.91 -3.42
N LEU A 75 -1.85 -5.69 -2.91
CA LEU A 75 -1.01 -5.21 -1.81
C LEU A 75 -1.89 -4.96 -0.60
N LEU A 76 -1.52 -5.60 0.53
CA LEU A 76 -2.09 -5.26 1.82
C LEU A 76 -1.10 -4.38 2.58
N VAL A 77 -1.57 -3.26 3.10
CA VAL A 77 -0.79 -2.32 3.89
C VAL A 77 -1.35 -2.29 5.30
N TYR A 78 -0.56 -2.79 6.25
CA TYR A 78 -0.85 -2.79 7.68
C TYR A 78 -0.11 -1.61 8.34
N PRO A 79 -0.80 -0.50 8.66
CA PRO A 79 -0.18 0.63 9.35
C PRO A 79 0.29 0.20 10.75
N LYS A 80 1.46 0.69 11.18
CA LYS A 80 2.04 0.36 12.50
C LYS A 80 1.26 0.97 13.67
N ASN A 81 0.41 1.97 13.41
CA ASN A 81 -0.42 2.65 14.42
C ASN A 81 -1.63 3.36 13.80
N ASP A 82 -2.56 3.79 14.67
CA ASP A 82 -3.79 4.50 14.29
C ASP A 82 -3.51 5.87 13.65
N ASP A 83 -2.46 6.58 14.07
CA ASP A 83 -2.14 7.90 13.53
C ASP A 83 -1.81 7.81 12.03
N LEU A 84 -1.00 6.82 11.62
CA LEU A 84 -0.68 6.58 10.21
C LEU A 84 -1.91 6.11 9.42
N ARG A 85 -2.77 5.26 10.02
CA ARG A 85 -4.03 4.86 9.39
C ARG A 85 -4.87 6.08 9.06
N ASP A 86 -5.07 6.97 10.03
CA ASP A 86 -5.92 8.15 9.88
C ASP A 86 -5.33 9.14 8.87
N GLU A 87 -4.00 9.29 8.85
CA GLU A 87 -3.28 10.09 7.86
C GLU A 87 -3.48 9.55 6.42
N LEU A 88 -3.41 8.23 6.25
CA LEU A 88 -3.70 7.58 4.95
C LEU A 88 -5.15 7.78 4.52
N VAL A 89 -6.11 7.66 5.44
CA VAL A 89 -7.53 7.94 5.16
C VAL A 89 -7.73 9.39 4.72
N ASP A 90 -7.13 10.35 5.43
CA ASP A 90 -7.20 11.77 5.09
C ASP A 90 -6.56 12.07 3.74
N PHE A 91 -5.45 11.41 3.41
CA PHE A 91 -4.82 11.50 2.10
C PHE A 91 -5.74 10.96 0.99
N LEU A 92 -6.33 9.78 1.16
CA LEU A 92 -7.23 9.18 0.18
C LEU A 92 -8.48 10.04 -0.03
N ASN A 93 -9.07 10.57 1.03
CA ASN A 93 -10.22 11.48 0.93
C ASN A 93 -9.89 12.79 0.18
N GLN A 94 -8.62 13.18 0.08
CA GLN A 94 -8.17 14.38 -0.63
C GLN A 94 -7.74 14.12 -2.08
N ASN A 95 -7.23 12.92 -2.38
CA ASN A 95 -6.54 12.62 -3.64
C ASN A 95 -7.18 11.51 -4.48
N ALA A 96 -8.16 10.79 -3.94
CA ALA A 96 -8.86 9.72 -4.63
C ALA A 96 -10.37 10.00 -4.68
N GLU A 97 -11.07 9.42 -5.64
CA GLU A 97 -12.52 9.47 -5.71
C GLU A 97 -13.09 8.51 -4.67
N LYS A 98 -13.95 9.02 -3.79
CA LYS A 98 -14.59 8.21 -2.75
C LYS A 98 -15.83 7.55 -3.32
N GLU A 99 -15.86 6.23 -3.25
CA GLU A 99 -16.99 5.42 -3.71
C GLU A 99 -18.02 5.28 -2.58
N ALA A 100 -18.20 4.07 -2.05
CA ALA A 100 -19.08 3.77 -0.93
C ALA A 100 -18.28 3.29 0.29
N GLY A 101 -18.72 3.69 1.48
CA GLY A 101 -18.10 3.25 2.73
C GLY A 101 -16.66 3.73 2.86
N GLN A 102 -15.73 2.79 3.00
CA GLN A 102 -14.28 3.02 3.14
C GLN A 102 -13.55 2.51 1.88
N GLU A 103 -14.09 2.82 0.71
CA GLU A 103 -13.50 2.50 -0.59
C GLU A 103 -13.21 3.78 -1.39
N TRP A 104 -12.09 3.73 -2.12
CA TRP A 104 -11.61 4.79 -2.99
C TRP A 104 -11.13 4.23 -4.33
N THR A 105 -11.20 5.06 -5.36
CA THR A 105 -10.70 4.81 -6.71
C THR A 105 -9.71 5.92 -7.09
N THR A 106 -8.60 5.52 -7.72
CA THR A 106 -7.58 6.44 -8.24
C THR A 106 -6.93 5.83 -9.49
N GLU A 107 -5.93 6.48 -10.06
CA GLU A 107 -5.14 5.98 -11.18
C GLU A 107 -3.68 5.83 -10.76
N ASP A 108 -2.99 4.81 -11.28
CA ASP A 108 -1.53 4.70 -11.16
C ASP A 108 -0.80 5.64 -12.14
N ASP A 109 0.54 5.65 -12.10
CA ASP A 109 1.37 6.47 -12.99
C ASP A 109 1.20 6.14 -14.49
N ALA A 110 0.69 4.94 -14.81
CA ALA A 110 0.39 4.50 -16.17
C ALA A 110 -1.06 4.79 -16.58
N GLY A 111 -1.87 5.38 -15.70
CA GLY A 111 -3.29 5.69 -15.92
C GLY A 111 -4.22 4.49 -15.76
N ASN A 112 -3.76 3.39 -15.14
CA ASN A 112 -4.62 2.24 -14.86
C ASN A 112 -5.44 2.50 -13.59
N PRO A 113 -6.72 2.09 -13.55
CA PRO A 113 -7.55 2.25 -12.36
C PRO A 113 -7.03 1.39 -11.20
N VAL A 114 -6.95 1.99 -10.02
CA VAL A 114 -6.57 1.36 -8.76
C VAL A 114 -7.72 1.53 -7.77
N ARG A 115 -8.12 0.42 -7.15
CA ARG A 115 -9.10 0.41 -6.07
C ARG A 115 -8.41 0.21 -4.74
N ILE A 116 -8.84 0.99 -3.75
CA ILE A 116 -8.28 0.99 -2.40
C ILE A 116 -9.44 0.84 -1.42
N ALA A 117 -9.36 -0.14 -0.52
CA ALA A 117 -10.37 -0.38 0.51
C ALA A 117 -9.71 -0.47 1.89
N LEU A 118 -10.27 0.20 2.89
CA LEU A 118 -9.91 -0.02 4.29
C LEU A 118 -10.78 -1.14 4.85
N LEU A 119 -10.14 -2.24 5.24
CA LEU A 119 -10.78 -3.44 5.76
C LEU A 119 -10.22 -3.77 7.15
N THR A 120 -10.92 -4.64 7.87
CA THR A 120 -10.48 -5.15 9.17
C THR A 120 -10.29 -6.66 9.07
N ASP A 121 -9.15 -7.16 9.54
CA ASP A 121 -8.87 -8.60 9.55
C ASP A 121 -9.60 -9.33 10.69
N THR A 122 -9.39 -10.65 10.78
CA THR A 122 -10.02 -11.50 11.79
C THR A 122 -9.60 -11.18 13.23
N ASP A 123 -8.43 -10.56 13.40
CA ASP A 123 -7.87 -10.18 14.70
C ASP A 123 -8.29 -8.76 15.11
N GLY A 124 -9.04 -8.05 14.25
CA GLY A 124 -9.52 -6.69 14.49
C GLY A 124 -8.54 -5.61 14.06
N THR A 125 -7.52 -5.96 13.27
CA THR A 125 -6.53 -5.01 12.76
C THR A 125 -6.99 -4.43 11.43
N ASP A 126 -7.01 -3.10 11.34
CA ASP A 126 -7.31 -2.41 10.10
C ASP A 126 -6.13 -2.46 9.12
N TYR A 127 -6.42 -2.70 7.85
CA TYR A 127 -5.44 -2.68 6.76
C TYR A 127 -6.04 -2.12 5.48
N PHE A 128 -5.20 -1.53 4.64
CA PHE A 128 -5.59 -1.10 3.31
C PHE A 128 -5.34 -2.22 2.32
N GLN A 129 -6.38 -2.63 1.59
CA GLN A 129 -6.26 -3.49 0.42
C GLN A 129 -6.21 -2.63 -0.84
N ILE A 130 -5.20 -2.86 -1.67
CA ILE A 130 -5.01 -2.17 -2.95
C ILE A 130 -5.06 -3.22 -4.06
N THR A 131 -5.94 -3.00 -5.04
CA THR A 131 -6.21 -3.92 -6.14
C THR A 131 -6.27 -3.20 -7.48
N TYR A 132 -5.68 -3.80 -8.51
CA TYR A 132 -5.85 -3.39 -9.90
C TYR A 132 -7.07 -4.09 -10.50
N ASP A 133 -8.00 -3.32 -11.08
CA ASP A 133 -9.04 -3.88 -11.95
C ASP A 133 -8.50 -3.92 -13.39
N GLU A 134 -8.62 -5.08 -14.05
CA GLU A 134 -8.27 -5.28 -15.46
C GLU A 134 -9.22 -4.57 -16.44
#